data_AF-A0A6A3ACB8-F1
#
_entry.id   AF-A0A6A3ACB8-F1
#
_cell.length_a   1.000
_cell.length_b   1.000
_cell.length_c   1.000
_cell.angle_alpha   90.00
_cell.angle_beta   90.00
_cell.angle_gamma   90.00
#
_symmetry.space_group_name_H-M   'P 1'
#
loop_
_entity.id
_entity.type
_entity.pdbx_description
1 polymer ?
#
loop_
_entity_poly.entity_id
_entity_poly.type
_entity_poly.pdbx_seq_one_letter_code
_entity_poly.pdbx_strand_id
1 'polypeptide(L)'
;MKVTIVVKDRLYKMRRVTNCFLGSEAVDFLSEDQYLEREEAVEFGQKLANELFFRHVLDENLFEDGDHLYRFLDHDPIVSSQCHNIPSGIIELKPKPIDEIASRLRVLSYAIFEAYASKDGRHVDYKSINGSEEFERYLRIVQELQRVKVKDMPREEKLAFFINLYNMMAIHAILAWGHPGGPLERRKLFGDFNYVVGGCTYSLSSIQNGILRGNQRPPYNLLKPFGVKDKRSQVALPYPEPLVHFAVVSGARSGPALRCYSPGNIDKELMDAARDFLRAGGLIVDLNGKVAYASKILKWFSVDFGKTELEVLKHASNYLEPTESEVLLEMIADGELKVIYQPYDWRLNC
;
A
#
# COMPACT_ATOMS: atom_id res chain seq x y z
N MET A 1 26.60 -15.31 10.24
CA MET A 1 25.31 -15.91 10.60
C MET A 1 24.62 -16.63 9.42
N LYS A 2 24.07 -15.95 8.39
CA LYS A 2 23.29 -16.60 7.30
C LYS A 2 24.02 -17.75 6.59
N VAL A 3 25.33 -17.63 6.41
CA VAL A 3 26.18 -18.63 5.73
C VAL A 3 26.51 -19.82 6.66
N THR A 4 26.46 -19.60 7.97
CA THR A 4 26.97 -20.54 8.98
C THR A 4 25.86 -21.39 9.60
N ILE A 5 24.72 -20.77 9.92
CA ILE A 5 23.63 -21.48 10.60
C ILE A 5 22.84 -22.36 9.63
N VAL A 6 22.32 -23.49 10.14
CA VAL A 6 21.60 -24.47 9.31
C VAL A 6 20.16 -24.01 9.05
N VAL A 7 19.97 -23.31 7.92
CA VAL A 7 18.65 -22.97 7.41
C VAL A 7 18.06 -24.16 6.64
N LYS A 8 16.94 -24.70 7.12
CA LYS A 8 16.26 -25.83 6.47
C LYS A 8 14.76 -25.86 6.78
N ASP A 9 14.04 -26.69 6.06
CA ASP A 9 12.64 -26.97 6.37
C ASP A 9 12.53 -27.83 7.63
N ARG A 10 11.60 -27.48 8.53
CA ARG A 10 11.34 -28.18 9.78
C ARG A 10 9.85 -28.41 9.98
N LEU A 11 9.48 -29.50 10.65
CA LEU A 11 8.11 -29.74 11.10
C LEU A 11 7.94 -29.16 12.50
N TYR A 12 6.98 -28.26 12.69
CA TYR A 12 6.74 -27.58 13.96
C TYR A 12 5.25 -27.45 14.23
N LYS A 13 4.79 -27.90 15.41
CA LYS A 13 3.36 -27.92 15.80
C LYS A 13 2.45 -28.48 14.66
N MET A 14 2.84 -29.61 14.07
CA MET A 14 2.17 -30.27 12.93
C MET A 14 2.08 -29.45 11.63
N ARG A 15 2.90 -28.41 11.47
CA ARG A 15 2.98 -27.59 10.26
C ARG A 15 4.41 -27.62 9.71
N ARG A 16 4.55 -27.72 8.38
CA ARG A 16 5.85 -27.56 7.72
C ARG A 16 6.20 -26.08 7.70
N VAL A 17 7.34 -25.74 8.29
CA VAL A 17 7.92 -24.40 8.27
C VAL A 17 9.13 -24.46 7.34
N THR A 18 9.11 -23.65 6.29
CA THR A 18 10.20 -23.60 5.32
C THR A 18 11.26 -22.57 5.67
N ASN A 19 12.49 -22.83 5.23
CA ASN A 19 13.67 -21.95 5.34
C ASN A 19 13.89 -21.34 6.73
N CYS A 20 13.82 -22.14 7.80
CA CYS A 20 13.96 -21.65 9.18
C CYS A 20 15.24 -22.18 9.87
N PHE A 21 15.60 -21.52 10.97
CA PHE A 21 16.70 -21.90 11.86
C PHE A 21 16.22 -21.94 13.32
N LEU A 22 16.96 -22.64 14.20
CA LEU A 22 16.65 -22.72 15.63
C LEU A 22 17.23 -21.53 16.40
N GLY A 23 16.52 -21.11 17.44
CA GLY A 23 17.02 -20.15 18.43
C GLY A 23 18.36 -20.60 19.02
N SER A 24 18.46 -21.86 19.46
CA SER A 24 19.69 -22.44 20.00
C SER A 24 20.87 -22.41 19.04
N GLU A 25 20.69 -22.83 17.79
CA GLU A 25 21.75 -22.78 16.76
C GLU A 25 22.23 -21.35 16.50
N ALA A 26 21.33 -20.37 16.57
CA ALA A 26 21.67 -18.96 16.45
C ALA A 26 22.43 -18.46 17.69
N VAL A 27 22.01 -18.83 18.90
CA VAL A 27 22.69 -18.47 20.15
C VAL A 27 24.09 -19.07 20.19
N ASP A 28 24.26 -20.35 19.81
CA ASP A 28 25.57 -21.01 19.71
C ASP A 28 26.50 -20.22 18.78
N PHE A 29 26.03 -19.90 17.58
CA PHE A 29 26.79 -19.09 16.63
C PHE A 29 27.15 -17.71 17.19
N LEU A 30 26.20 -16.99 17.79
CA LEU A 30 26.44 -15.63 18.31
C LEU A 30 27.40 -15.64 19.50
N SER A 31 27.30 -16.64 20.37
CA SER A 31 28.20 -16.85 21.52
C SER A 31 29.65 -17.06 21.05
N GLU A 32 29.85 -17.94 20.05
CA GLU A 32 31.18 -18.22 19.50
C GLU A 32 31.75 -17.05 18.68
N ASP A 33 30.95 -16.45 17.80
CA ASP A 33 31.40 -15.41 16.86
C ASP A 33 31.69 -14.07 17.56
N GLN A 34 30.94 -13.73 18.61
CA GLN A 34 31.05 -12.47 19.32
C GLN A 34 31.72 -12.61 20.71
N TYR A 35 32.14 -13.83 21.10
CA TYR A 35 32.72 -14.13 22.42
C TYR A 35 31.81 -13.71 23.58
N LEU A 36 30.52 -14.04 23.47
CA LEU A 36 29.48 -13.68 24.43
C LEU A 36 29.05 -14.89 25.27
N GLU A 37 28.71 -14.67 26.54
CA GLU A 37 27.97 -15.69 27.31
C GLU A 37 26.59 -15.92 26.69
N ARG A 38 25.97 -17.08 26.96
CA ARG A 38 24.68 -17.42 26.31
C ARG A 38 23.59 -16.36 26.54
N GLU A 39 23.51 -15.81 27.76
CA GLU A 39 22.53 -14.76 28.09
C GLU A 39 22.78 -13.48 27.26
N GLU A 40 24.04 -13.07 27.13
CA GLU A 40 24.45 -11.90 26.33
C GLU A 40 24.20 -12.14 24.82
N ALA A 41 24.43 -13.36 24.34
CA ALA A 41 24.12 -13.76 22.97
C ALA A 41 22.61 -13.71 22.67
N VAL A 42 21.76 -14.07 23.64
CA VAL A 42 20.30 -13.89 23.53
C VAL A 42 19.95 -12.41 23.45
N GLU A 43 20.50 -11.56 24.31
CA GLU A 43 20.26 -10.11 24.24
C GLU A 43 20.70 -9.51 22.89
N PHE A 44 21.84 -9.97 22.37
CA PHE A 44 22.33 -9.53 21.07
C PHE A 44 21.42 -10.01 19.92
N GLY A 45 20.96 -11.26 19.97
CA GLY A 45 19.97 -11.78 19.02
C GLY A 45 18.63 -11.03 19.08
N GLN A 46 18.19 -10.60 20.27
CA GLN A 46 17.01 -9.74 20.43
C GLN A 46 17.20 -8.38 19.75
N LYS A 47 18.40 -7.78 19.83
CA LYS A 47 18.73 -6.54 19.11
C LYS A 47 18.64 -6.75 17.58
N LEU A 48 19.17 -7.86 17.06
CA LEU A 48 19.08 -8.19 15.63
C LEU A 48 17.64 -8.43 15.17
N ALA A 49 16.83 -9.12 15.97
CA ALA A 49 15.41 -9.35 15.70
C ALA A 49 14.62 -8.04 15.71
N ASN A 50 14.91 -7.13 16.66
CA ASN A 50 14.29 -5.82 16.74
C ASN A 50 14.66 -4.92 15.55
N GLU A 51 15.87 -5.08 15.01
CA GLU A 51 16.32 -4.45 13.76
C GLU A 51 15.84 -5.18 12.50
N LEU A 52 14.95 -6.18 12.64
CA LEU A 52 14.25 -6.89 11.57
C LEU A 52 15.15 -7.73 10.63
N PHE A 53 16.30 -8.20 11.10
CA PHE A 53 17.13 -9.13 10.34
C PHE A 53 16.49 -10.52 10.22
N PHE A 54 15.81 -10.96 11.27
CA PHE A 54 15.02 -12.18 11.30
C PHE A 54 13.85 -12.00 12.27
N ARG A 55 12.89 -12.93 12.21
CA ARG A 55 11.72 -12.92 13.09
C ARG A 55 11.34 -14.33 13.51
N HIS A 56 10.63 -14.45 14.63
CA HIS A 56 10.00 -15.70 15.00
C HIS A 56 8.92 -16.06 13.96
N VAL A 57 8.89 -17.32 13.51
CA VAL A 57 8.00 -17.78 12.43
C VAL A 57 6.52 -17.59 12.75
N LEU A 58 6.16 -17.68 14.04
CA LEU A 58 4.79 -17.49 14.53
C LEU A 58 4.58 -16.13 15.23
N ASP A 59 5.59 -15.26 15.26
CA ASP A 59 5.53 -13.98 15.98
C ASP A 59 5.15 -14.10 17.48
N GLU A 60 5.51 -15.22 18.14
CA GLU A 60 5.18 -15.50 19.54
C GLU A 60 6.14 -14.81 20.53
N ASN A 61 7.42 -14.64 20.15
CA ASN A 61 8.45 -13.96 20.91
C ASN A 61 9.37 -13.14 20.00
N LEU A 62 10.27 -12.36 20.59
CA LEU A 62 11.27 -11.57 19.85
C LEU A 62 12.46 -12.44 19.43
N PHE A 63 13.17 -13.00 20.42
CA PHE A 63 14.24 -13.98 20.26
C PHE A 63 14.55 -14.65 21.61
N GLU A 64 14.61 -15.98 21.60
CA GLU A 64 14.80 -16.85 22.76
C GLU A 64 15.70 -18.05 22.38
N ASP A 65 16.52 -18.50 23.33
CA ASP A 65 17.31 -19.73 23.22
C ASP A 65 16.39 -20.96 23.25
N GLY A 66 16.78 -22.04 22.56
CA GLY A 66 16.05 -23.31 22.50
C GLY A 66 15.34 -23.57 21.17
N ASP A 67 14.24 -24.34 21.23
CA ASP A 67 13.57 -24.94 20.07
C ASP A 67 12.60 -24.00 19.32
N HIS A 68 12.82 -22.70 19.45
CA HIS A 68 12.06 -21.67 18.75
C HIS A 68 12.53 -21.54 17.30
N LEU A 69 11.60 -21.30 16.39
CA LEU A 69 11.91 -21.20 14.96
C LEU A 69 11.90 -19.77 14.49
N TYR A 70 12.99 -19.37 13.85
CA TYR A 70 13.19 -18.05 13.28
C TYR A 70 13.42 -18.14 11.78
N ARG A 71 13.14 -17.03 11.09
CA ARG A 71 13.34 -16.89 9.65
C ARG A 71 13.93 -15.52 9.33
N PHE A 72 14.95 -15.51 8.48
CA PHE A 72 15.45 -14.26 7.87
C PHE A 72 14.39 -13.64 6.97
N LEU A 73 14.33 -12.31 6.93
CA LEU A 73 13.30 -11.58 6.19
C LEU A 73 13.22 -11.99 4.70
N ASP A 74 14.36 -12.16 4.03
CA ASP A 74 14.47 -12.53 2.61
C ASP A 74 14.28 -14.04 2.34
N HIS A 75 14.27 -14.88 3.37
CA HIS A 75 13.97 -16.31 3.25
C HIS A 75 12.46 -16.61 3.33
N ASP A 76 11.64 -15.60 3.62
CA ASP A 76 10.19 -15.75 3.62
C ASP A 76 9.68 -16.07 2.21
N PRO A 77 8.86 -17.14 2.04
CA PRO A 77 8.35 -17.52 0.73
C PRO A 77 7.58 -16.41 0.01
N ILE A 78 6.84 -15.57 0.74
CA ILE A 78 6.12 -14.45 0.15
C ILE A 78 7.12 -13.38 -0.29
N VAL A 79 8.08 -13.06 0.57
CA VAL A 79 9.11 -12.06 0.24
C VAL A 79 9.90 -12.46 -1.00
N SER A 80 10.37 -13.70 -1.06
CA SER A 80 11.17 -14.21 -2.19
C SER A 80 10.40 -14.37 -3.50
N SER A 81 9.09 -14.64 -3.45
CA SER A 81 8.29 -14.88 -4.67
C SER A 81 7.44 -13.70 -5.14
N GLN A 82 7.14 -12.74 -4.26
CA GLN A 82 6.16 -11.69 -4.51
C GLN A 82 6.65 -10.27 -4.18
N CYS A 83 7.79 -10.10 -3.50
CA CYS A 83 8.29 -8.76 -3.17
C CYS A 83 9.29 -8.22 -4.19
N HIS A 84 9.04 -7.00 -4.66
CA HIS A 84 9.79 -6.36 -5.74
C HIS A 84 10.78 -5.27 -5.28
N ASN A 85 11.04 -5.17 -3.97
CA ASN A 85 12.00 -4.23 -3.39
C ASN A 85 13.05 -4.90 -2.47
N ILE A 86 13.33 -6.18 -2.70
CA ILE A 86 14.40 -6.93 -2.02
C ILE A 86 15.17 -7.85 -2.98
N PRO A 87 15.51 -7.38 -4.21
CA PRO A 87 16.09 -8.26 -5.23
C PRO A 87 17.44 -8.87 -4.84
N SER A 88 18.18 -8.20 -3.96
CA SER A 88 19.52 -8.62 -3.50
C SER A 88 19.54 -9.10 -2.04
N GLY A 89 18.39 -9.42 -1.45
CA GLY A 89 18.28 -9.80 -0.04
C GLY A 89 18.27 -8.60 0.92
N ILE A 90 18.44 -8.89 2.22
CA ILE A 90 18.32 -7.89 3.29
C ILE A 90 19.42 -6.84 3.20
N ILE A 91 19.05 -5.56 3.24
CA ILE A 91 20.00 -4.45 3.41
C ILE A 91 20.59 -4.47 4.83
N GLU A 92 21.90 -4.58 4.92
CA GLU A 92 22.65 -4.62 6.19
C GLU A 92 22.93 -3.24 6.79
N LEU A 93 22.89 -2.19 5.96
CA LEU A 93 23.08 -0.80 6.40
C LEU A 93 22.02 -0.39 7.42
N LYS A 94 22.42 0.42 8.41
CA LYS A 94 21.49 0.95 9.41
C LYS A 94 20.30 1.65 8.73
N PRO A 95 19.05 1.31 9.08
CA PRO A 95 17.88 1.95 8.49
C PRO A 95 17.88 3.45 8.76
N LYS A 96 17.60 4.23 7.72
CA LYS A 96 17.38 5.66 7.85
C LYS A 96 15.98 5.94 8.42
N PRO A 97 15.76 7.12 9.01
CA PRO A 97 14.43 7.58 9.36
C PRO A 97 13.47 7.54 8.15
N ILE A 98 12.23 7.14 8.40
CA ILE A 98 11.25 6.93 7.32
C ILE A 98 10.86 8.23 6.61
N ASP A 99 10.86 9.34 7.31
CA ASP A 99 10.63 10.69 6.78
C ASP A 99 11.69 11.09 5.74
N GLU A 100 12.97 10.76 5.98
CA GLU A 100 14.04 10.99 5.00
C GLU A 100 13.82 10.16 3.73
N ILE A 101 13.51 8.87 3.88
CA ILE A 101 13.27 7.96 2.74
C ILE A 101 12.01 8.39 1.99
N ALA A 102 10.92 8.69 2.70
CA ALA A 102 9.66 9.15 2.12
C ALA A 102 9.83 10.46 1.34
N SER A 103 10.62 11.40 1.85
CA SER A 103 10.94 12.65 1.16
C SER A 103 11.69 12.39 -0.16
N ARG A 104 12.73 11.54 -0.14
CA ARG A 104 13.49 11.17 -1.35
C ARG A 104 12.62 10.44 -2.38
N LEU A 105 11.79 9.50 -1.94
CA LEU A 105 10.83 8.80 -2.80
C LEU A 105 9.84 9.78 -3.43
N ARG A 106 9.28 10.72 -2.64
CA ARG A 106 8.33 11.73 -3.11
C ARG A 106 8.93 12.63 -4.19
N VAL A 107 10.18 13.06 -4.02
CA VAL A 107 10.87 13.89 -5.03
C VAL A 107 11.00 13.15 -6.36
N LEU A 108 11.37 11.87 -6.33
CA LEU A 108 11.44 11.05 -7.55
C LEU A 108 10.06 10.76 -8.13
N SER A 109 9.06 10.44 -7.30
CA SER A 109 7.67 10.30 -7.74
C SER A 109 7.19 11.56 -8.46
N TYR A 110 7.45 12.74 -7.89
CA TYR A 110 7.07 14.02 -8.49
C TYR A 110 7.75 14.23 -9.85
N ALA A 111 9.07 14.02 -9.93
CA ALA A 111 9.81 14.15 -11.19
C ALA A 111 9.30 13.20 -12.27
N ILE A 112 9.01 11.95 -11.91
CA ILE A 112 8.45 10.94 -12.82
C ILE A 112 7.06 11.38 -13.29
N PHE A 113 6.19 11.83 -12.39
CA PHE A 113 4.83 12.22 -12.76
C PHE A 113 4.83 13.48 -13.64
N GLU A 114 5.72 14.44 -13.36
CA GLU A 114 5.84 15.67 -14.14
C GLU A 114 6.41 15.41 -15.55
N ALA A 115 7.40 14.51 -15.67
CA ALA A 115 8.03 14.20 -16.95
C ALA A 115 7.19 13.27 -17.85
N TYR A 116 6.43 12.33 -17.25
CA TYR A 116 5.83 11.22 -17.99
C TYR A 116 4.30 11.12 -17.88
N ALA A 117 3.63 12.01 -17.13
CA ALA A 117 2.17 12.10 -17.15
C ALA A 117 1.70 13.32 -17.95
N SER A 118 0.48 13.25 -18.50
CA SER A 118 -0.18 14.41 -19.10
C SER A 118 -0.41 15.51 -18.05
N LYS A 119 -0.62 16.75 -18.50
CA LYS A 119 -0.85 17.90 -17.60
C LYS A 119 -2.03 17.71 -16.63
N ASP A 120 -3.03 16.94 -17.02
CA ASP A 120 -4.20 16.59 -16.20
C ASP A 120 -3.99 15.31 -15.35
N GLY A 121 -2.82 14.67 -15.45
CA GLY A 121 -2.45 13.44 -14.76
C GLY A 121 -3.20 12.19 -15.20
N ARG A 122 -3.99 12.27 -16.29
CA ARG A 122 -4.88 11.17 -16.71
C ARG A 122 -4.22 10.17 -17.65
N HIS A 123 -3.19 10.57 -18.37
CA HIS A 123 -2.41 9.70 -19.27
C HIS A 123 -0.98 9.59 -18.75
N VAL A 124 -0.40 8.40 -18.81
CA VAL A 124 0.94 8.10 -18.29
C VAL A 124 1.73 7.34 -19.35
N ASP A 125 2.87 7.89 -19.77
CA ASP A 125 3.80 7.24 -20.69
C ASP A 125 4.65 6.20 -19.94
N TYR A 126 4.03 5.05 -19.66
CA TYR A 126 4.69 3.90 -19.03
C TYR A 126 5.95 3.46 -19.78
N LYS A 127 5.96 3.58 -21.12
CA LYS A 127 7.08 3.14 -21.93
C LYS A 127 8.33 4.00 -21.67
N SER A 128 8.16 5.31 -21.56
CA SER A 128 9.27 6.23 -21.28
C SER A 128 9.70 6.20 -19.81
N ILE A 129 8.80 5.88 -18.87
CA ILE A 129 9.19 5.62 -17.47
C ILE A 129 10.15 4.42 -17.39
N ASN A 130 9.88 3.38 -18.17
CA ASN A 130 10.70 2.17 -18.18
C ASN A 130 12.12 2.46 -18.69
N GLY A 131 13.11 2.26 -17.82
CA GLY A 131 14.52 2.55 -18.12
C GLY A 131 14.92 4.02 -17.94
N SER A 132 14.05 4.87 -17.41
CA SER A 132 14.43 6.23 -16.99
C SER A 132 15.32 6.20 -15.75
N GLU A 133 16.25 7.16 -15.64
CA GLU A 133 17.18 7.20 -14.52
C GLU A 133 16.45 7.47 -13.20
N GLU A 134 15.40 8.27 -13.23
CA GLU A 134 14.57 8.59 -12.07
C GLU A 134 13.86 7.33 -11.54
N PHE A 135 13.36 6.48 -12.43
CA PHE A 135 12.71 5.23 -12.04
C PHE A 135 13.73 4.23 -11.47
N GLU A 136 14.89 4.07 -12.10
CA GLU A 136 15.97 3.23 -11.55
C GLU A 136 16.45 3.72 -10.18
N ARG A 137 16.57 5.05 -9.99
CA ARG A 137 16.85 5.65 -8.68
C ARG A 137 15.72 5.32 -7.69
N TYR A 138 14.46 5.40 -8.09
CA TYR A 138 13.32 5.06 -7.24
C TYR A 138 13.38 3.59 -6.78
N LEU A 139 13.65 2.67 -7.71
CA LEU A 139 13.78 1.23 -7.43
C LEU A 139 14.91 0.91 -6.46
N ARG A 140 16.00 1.69 -6.44
CA ARG A 140 17.06 1.55 -5.42
C ARG A 140 16.60 2.02 -4.04
N ILE A 141 15.89 3.15 -3.96
CA ILE A 141 15.48 3.74 -2.68
C ILE A 141 14.39 2.90 -2.00
N VAL A 142 13.44 2.31 -2.76
CA VAL A 142 12.40 1.46 -2.14
C VAL A 142 12.96 0.22 -1.45
N GLN A 143 14.19 -0.18 -1.75
CA GLN A 143 14.85 -1.26 -1.02
C GLN A 143 15.17 -0.85 0.42
N GLU A 144 15.44 0.43 0.69
CA GLU A 144 15.70 0.95 2.04
C GLU A 144 14.48 0.80 2.97
N LEU A 145 13.28 0.56 2.43
CA LEU A 145 12.04 0.37 3.21
C LEU A 145 11.99 -0.96 3.99
N GLN A 146 12.87 -1.91 3.70
CA GLN A 146 12.78 -3.26 4.27
C GLN A 146 12.72 -3.30 5.80
N ARG A 147 13.46 -2.42 6.49
CA ARG A 147 13.65 -2.46 7.96
C ARG A 147 13.32 -1.14 8.66
N VAL A 148 12.53 -0.27 8.02
CA VAL A 148 12.14 1.03 8.60
C VAL A 148 11.09 0.87 9.72
N LYS A 149 11.01 1.86 10.62
CA LYS A 149 9.93 1.95 11.61
C LYS A 149 8.81 2.84 11.05
N VAL A 150 7.61 2.29 10.89
CA VAL A 150 6.45 2.98 10.26
C VAL A 150 5.23 3.12 11.17
N LYS A 151 5.25 2.47 12.33
CA LYS A 151 4.12 2.43 13.26
C LYS A 151 3.74 3.83 13.76
N ASP A 152 4.74 4.59 14.18
CA ASP A 152 4.56 5.87 14.88
C ASP A 152 4.48 7.07 13.92
N MET A 153 4.27 6.81 12.63
CA MET A 153 4.15 7.85 11.61
C MET A 153 2.87 8.67 11.82
N PRO A 154 2.96 10.02 11.86
CA PRO A 154 1.79 10.91 11.91
C PRO A 154 0.81 10.66 10.75
N ARG A 155 -0.47 11.03 10.93
CA ARG A 155 -1.53 10.81 9.92
C ARG A 155 -1.12 11.39 8.56
N GLU A 156 -0.63 12.61 8.55
CA GLU A 156 -0.34 13.37 7.34
C GLU A 156 0.82 12.75 6.55
N GLU A 157 1.89 12.38 7.26
CA GLU A 157 3.02 11.65 6.69
C GLU A 157 2.59 10.28 6.16
N LYS A 158 1.75 9.57 6.91
CA LYS A 158 1.25 8.24 6.55
C LYS A 158 0.39 8.27 5.29
N LEU A 159 -0.54 9.22 5.19
CA LEU A 159 -1.34 9.41 3.99
C LEU A 159 -0.45 9.71 2.78
N ALA A 160 0.39 10.74 2.87
CA ALA A 160 1.26 11.13 1.76
C ALA A 160 2.21 9.99 1.34
N PHE A 161 2.85 9.31 2.29
CA PHE A 161 3.76 8.21 2.03
C PHE A 161 3.05 7.04 1.34
N PHE A 162 1.96 6.52 1.91
CA PHE A 162 1.31 5.32 1.38
C PHE A 162 0.55 5.56 0.08
N ILE A 163 0.01 6.76 -0.16
CA ILE A 163 -0.60 7.11 -1.45
C ILE A 163 0.47 7.17 -2.54
N ASN A 164 1.58 7.89 -2.31
CA ASN A 164 2.67 7.98 -3.29
C ASN A 164 3.32 6.61 -3.54
N LEU A 165 3.51 5.82 -2.47
CA LEU A 165 4.03 4.46 -2.56
C LEU A 165 3.08 3.57 -3.37
N TYR A 166 1.77 3.62 -3.11
CA TYR A 166 0.78 2.87 -3.88
C TYR A 166 0.84 3.23 -5.37
N ASN A 167 0.84 4.53 -5.70
CA ASN A 167 0.82 5.00 -7.08
C ASN A 167 2.07 4.54 -7.85
N MET A 168 3.24 4.64 -7.23
CA MET A 168 4.49 4.14 -7.81
C MET A 168 4.57 2.62 -7.85
N MET A 169 4.04 1.92 -6.84
CA MET A 169 3.91 0.46 -6.87
C MET A 169 3.01 -0.01 -8.00
N ALA A 170 1.91 0.71 -8.29
CA ALA A 170 1.01 0.38 -9.39
C ALA A 170 1.73 0.57 -10.74
N ILE A 171 2.48 1.66 -10.90
CA ILE A 171 3.33 1.87 -12.08
C ILE A 171 4.36 0.73 -12.20
N HIS A 172 5.09 0.41 -11.13
CA HIS A 172 6.07 -0.67 -11.15
C HIS A 172 5.42 -2.02 -11.49
N ALA A 173 4.26 -2.33 -10.93
CA ALA A 173 3.53 -3.56 -11.22
C ALA A 173 3.11 -3.65 -12.70
N ILE A 174 2.62 -2.55 -13.29
CA ILE A 174 2.26 -2.50 -14.71
C ILE A 174 3.49 -2.68 -15.60
N LEU A 175 4.64 -2.09 -15.24
CA LEU A 175 5.88 -2.23 -15.99
C LEU A 175 6.47 -3.64 -15.89
N ALA A 176 6.41 -4.25 -14.70
CA ALA A 176 7.00 -5.56 -14.45
C ALA A 176 6.11 -6.72 -14.95
N TRP A 177 4.79 -6.64 -14.77
CA TRP A 177 3.85 -7.74 -15.04
C TRP A 177 2.91 -7.47 -16.21
N GLY A 178 2.90 -6.25 -16.75
CA GLY A 178 1.95 -5.82 -17.76
C GLY A 178 0.61 -5.33 -17.19
N HIS A 179 -0.17 -4.66 -18.04
CA HIS A 179 -1.52 -4.25 -17.69
C HIS A 179 -2.48 -5.45 -17.67
N PRO A 180 -3.29 -5.63 -16.60
CA PRO A 180 -4.14 -6.80 -16.45
C PRO A 180 -5.34 -6.76 -17.41
N GLY A 181 -5.47 -7.77 -18.27
CA GLY A 181 -6.53 -7.89 -19.27
C GLY A 181 -7.90 -8.27 -18.70
N GLY A 182 -7.97 -8.73 -17.44
CA GLY A 182 -9.24 -9.14 -16.83
C GLY A 182 -9.27 -9.17 -15.30
N PRO A 183 -10.44 -9.51 -14.71
CA PRO A 183 -10.63 -9.48 -13.26
C PRO A 183 -9.67 -10.37 -12.45
N LEU A 184 -9.34 -11.57 -12.95
CA LEU A 184 -8.43 -12.50 -12.28
C LEU A 184 -7.00 -11.96 -12.26
N GLU A 185 -6.52 -11.45 -13.38
CA GLU A 185 -5.19 -10.82 -13.49
C GLU A 185 -5.11 -9.57 -12.63
N ARG A 186 -6.17 -8.76 -12.57
CA ARG A 186 -6.24 -7.62 -11.63
C ARG A 186 -6.12 -8.08 -10.19
N ARG A 187 -6.87 -9.12 -9.79
CA ARG A 187 -6.79 -9.66 -8.43
C ARG A 187 -5.38 -10.11 -8.10
N LYS A 188 -4.69 -10.76 -9.04
CA LYS A 188 -3.28 -11.16 -8.89
C LYS A 188 -2.37 -9.94 -8.77
N LEU A 189 -2.47 -8.97 -9.68
CA LEU A 189 -1.62 -7.76 -9.65
C LEU A 189 -1.79 -6.97 -8.34
N PHE A 190 -3.02 -6.70 -7.91
CA PHE A 190 -3.26 -5.92 -6.70
C PHE A 190 -3.05 -6.72 -5.40
N GLY A 191 -3.11 -8.05 -5.46
CA GLY A 191 -2.99 -8.94 -4.31
C GLY A 191 -1.57 -9.46 -4.07
N ASP A 192 -0.84 -9.75 -5.14
CA ASP A 192 0.41 -10.51 -5.12
C ASP A 192 1.63 -9.65 -5.49
N PHE A 193 1.45 -8.45 -6.06
CA PHE A 193 2.58 -7.51 -6.22
C PHE A 193 2.83 -6.80 -4.89
N ASN A 194 3.92 -7.14 -4.22
CA ASN A 194 4.21 -6.68 -2.87
C ASN A 194 5.50 -5.86 -2.79
N TYR A 195 5.57 -5.00 -1.78
CA TYR A 195 6.82 -4.49 -1.21
C TYR A 195 6.95 -4.90 0.25
N VAL A 196 8.19 -5.04 0.71
CA VAL A 196 8.52 -5.13 2.13
C VAL A 196 8.68 -3.72 2.68
N VAL A 197 7.91 -3.39 3.71
CA VAL A 197 8.00 -2.12 4.44
C VAL A 197 8.03 -2.44 5.94
N GLY A 198 9.12 -2.09 6.63
CA GLY A 198 9.28 -2.34 8.06
C GLY A 198 9.08 -3.81 8.46
N GLY A 199 9.69 -4.72 7.69
CA GLY A 199 9.66 -6.16 7.91
C GLY A 199 8.34 -6.82 7.50
N CYS A 200 7.31 -6.08 7.08
CA CYS A 200 6.03 -6.65 6.68
C CYS A 200 5.81 -6.55 5.17
N THR A 201 5.11 -7.52 4.59
CA THR A 201 4.72 -7.49 3.17
C THR A 201 3.42 -6.73 2.98
N TYR A 202 3.44 -5.80 2.02
CA TYR A 202 2.29 -4.99 1.66
C TYR A 202 2.06 -5.07 0.15
N SER A 203 0.91 -5.59 -0.24
CA SER A 203 0.38 -5.46 -1.60
C SER A 203 -0.38 -4.16 -1.78
N LEU A 204 -0.64 -3.78 -3.03
CA LEU A 204 -1.49 -2.63 -3.37
C LEU A 204 -2.84 -2.70 -2.64
N SER A 205 -3.49 -3.86 -2.64
CA SER A 205 -4.75 -4.08 -1.93
C SER A 205 -4.62 -3.90 -0.41
N SER A 206 -3.51 -4.35 0.18
CA SER A 206 -3.27 -4.17 1.61
C SER A 206 -2.98 -2.71 1.99
N ILE A 207 -2.32 -1.94 1.12
CA ILE A 207 -2.09 -0.51 1.35
C ILE A 207 -3.43 0.23 1.27
N GLN A 208 -4.18 0.04 0.19
CA GLN A 208 -5.45 0.73 0.01
C GLN A 208 -6.46 0.35 1.10
N ASN A 209 -6.73 -0.94 1.28
CA ASN A 209 -7.81 -1.39 2.17
C ASN A 209 -7.37 -1.54 3.62
N GLY A 210 -6.14 -2.01 3.82
CA GLY A 210 -5.58 -2.27 5.15
C GLY A 210 -5.10 -1.00 5.84
N ILE A 211 -4.40 -0.13 5.12
CA ILE A 211 -3.78 1.06 5.69
C ILE A 211 -4.65 2.30 5.51
N LEU A 212 -4.88 2.72 4.26
CA LEU A 212 -5.52 3.99 3.90
C LEU A 212 -7.02 4.02 4.22
N ARG A 213 -7.69 2.87 4.14
CA ARG A 213 -9.10 2.73 4.54
C ARG A 213 -9.28 2.27 5.98
N GLY A 214 -8.26 2.31 6.84
CA GLY A 214 -8.41 1.91 8.25
C GLY A 214 -8.83 0.45 8.45
N ASN A 215 -8.20 -0.47 7.71
CA ASN A 215 -8.48 -1.91 7.73
C ASN A 215 -9.94 -2.28 7.39
N GLN A 216 -10.53 -1.54 6.46
CA GLN A 216 -11.86 -1.84 5.93
C GLN A 216 -11.86 -3.02 4.97
N ARG A 217 -13.01 -3.69 4.88
CA ARG A 217 -13.18 -4.81 3.95
C ARG A 217 -13.06 -4.30 2.51
N PRO A 218 -12.27 -4.97 1.66
CA PRO A 218 -12.29 -4.70 0.23
C PRO A 218 -13.70 -4.98 -0.35
N PRO A 219 -14.09 -4.31 -1.44
CA PRO A 219 -15.33 -4.60 -2.13
C PRO A 219 -15.42 -6.09 -2.48
N TYR A 220 -16.58 -6.71 -2.22
CA TYR A 220 -16.83 -8.13 -2.48
C TYR A 220 -16.02 -9.13 -1.63
N ASN A 221 -15.28 -8.67 -0.63
CA ASN A 221 -14.54 -9.53 0.30
C ASN A 221 -15.26 -9.65 1.66
N LEU A 222 -15.23 -10.85 2.24
CA LEU A 222 -15.85 -11.12 3.56
C LEU A 222 -14.94 -10.74 4.74
N LEU A 223 -13.63 -10.76 4.52
CA LEU A 223 -12.63 -10.60 5.58
C LEU A 223 -11.93 -9.24 5.49
N LYS A 224 -11.50 -8.73 6.65
CA LYS A 224 -10.61 -7.57 6.73
C LYS A 224 -9.21 -7.95 6.21
N PRO A 225 -8.46 -7.00 5.63
CA PRO A 225 -7.08 -7.25 5.18
C PRO A 225 -6.17 -7.76 6.29
N PHE A 226 -6.27 -7.17 7.49
CA PHE A 226 -5.43 -7.52 8.64
C PHE A 226 -6.27 -8.10 9.78
N GLY A 227 -5.87 -9.28 10.24
CA GLY A 227 -6.47 -9.94 11.41
C GLY A 227 -6.02 -9.34 12.74
N VAL A 228 -6.60 -9.81 13.86
CA VAL A 228 -6.34 -9.25 15.21
C VAL A 228 -4.87 -9.34 15.63
N LYS A 229 -4.17 -10.41 15.24
CA LYS A 229 -2.75 -10.62 15.55
C LYS A 229 -1.79 -10.09 14.48
N ASP A 230 -2.32 -9.51 13.41
CA ASP A 230 -1.51 -9.02 12.30
C ASP A 230 -0.87 -7.67 12.68
N LYS A 231 0.47 -7.64 12.79
CA LYS A 231 1.24 -6.45 13.17
C LYS A 231 1.01 -5.27 12.23
N ARG A 232 0.63 -5.52 10.96
CA ARG A 232 0.32 -4.48 9.97
C ARG A 232 -0.89 -3.63 10.35
N SER A 233 -1.79 -4.17 11.17
CA SER A 233 -2.93 -3.41 11.70
C SER A 233 -2.52 -2.20 12.53
N GLN A 234 -1.33 -2.23 13.16
CA GLN A 234 -0.79 -1.10 13.94
C GLN A 234 -0.37 0.08 13.07
N VAL A 235 -0.18 -0.15 11.77
CA VAL A 235 0.19 0.90 10.80
C VAL A 235 -1.05 1.54 10.18
N ALA A 236 -2.23 0.90 10.28
CA ALA A 236 -3.46 1.41 9.68
C ALA A 236 -3.86 2.79 10.20
N LEU A 237 -4.59 3.54 9.38
CA LEU A 237 -5.21 4.78 9.85
C LEU A 237 -6.29 4.46 10.91
N PRO A 238 -6.44 5.32 11.93
CA PRO A 238 -7.44 5.12 12.97
C PRO A 238 -8.88 5.19 12.42
N TYR A 239 -9.09 5.95 11.35
CA TYR A 239 -10.35 6.10 10.64
C TYR A 239 -10.12 6.01 9.13
N PRO A 240 -11.08 5.51 8.34
CA PRO A 240 -10.99 5.55 6.88
C PRO A 240 -10.91 7.00 6.39
N GLU A 241 -10.02 7.27 5.44
CA GLU A 241 -9.96 8.53 4.71
C GLU A 241 -10.66 8.36 3.35
N PRO A 242 -11.90 8.81 3.14
CA PRO A 242 -12.66 8.53 1.92
C PRO A 242 -12.02 9.14 0.67
N LEU A 243 -11.29 10.26 0.81
CA LEU A 243 -10.71 10.97 -0.32
C LEU A 243 -9.55 10.20 -0.98
N VAL A 244 -8.99 9.19 -0.33
CA VAL A 244 -7.92 8.36 -0.93
C VAL A 244 -8.38 7.66 -2.21
N HIS A 245 -9.69 7.41 -2.37
CA HIS A 245 -10.26 6.80 -3.59
C HIS A 245 -10.11 7.67 -4.83
N PHE A 246 -9.89 8.97 -4.65
CA PHE A 246 -9.62 9.93 -5.72
C PHE A 246 -8.12 10.22 -5.88
N ALA A 247 -7.27 9.52 -5.13
CA ALA A 247 -5.82 9.74 -5.08
C ALA A 247 -5.00 8.49 -5.46
N VAL A 248 -5.54 7.30 -5.22
CA VAL A 248 -4.88 6.03 -5.57
C VAL A 248 -5.20 5.63 -7.01
N VAL A 249 -4.17 5.51 -7.84
CA VAL A 249 -4.29 5.26 -9.28
C VAL A 249 -3.92 3.81 -9.61
N SER A 250 -4.86 3.08 -10.19
CA SER A 250 -4.71 1.66 -10.54
C SER A 250 -4.26 1.41 -12.00
N GLY A 251 -4.02 2.49 -12.76
CA GLY A 251 -3.67 2.46 -14.17
C GLY A 251 -4.87 2.34 -15.14
N ALA A 252 -6.10 2.57 -14.68
CA ALA A 252 -7.31 2.49 -15.50
C ALA A 252 -7.76 3.88 -16.01
N ARG A 253 -8.28 3.95 -17.24
CA ARG A 253 -8.78 5.21 -17.86
C ARG A 253 -9.89 5.91 -17.08
N SER A 254 -10.77 5.16 -16.41
CA SER A 254 -11.82 5.73 -15.55
C SER A 254 -11.35 6.01 -14.11
N GLY A 255 -10.06 5.84 -13.82
CA GLY A 255 -9.47 6.13 -12.52
C GLY A 255 -9.22 7.62 -12.26
N PRO A 256 -8.76 7.97 -11.05
CA PRO A 256 -8.35 9.33 -10.74
C PRO A 256 -7.08 9.74 -11.48
N ALA A 257 -6.81 11.04 -11.48
CA ALA A 257 -5.57 11.59 -12.01
C ALA A 257 -4.37 11.26 -11.11
N LEU A 258 -3.24 10.94 -11.72
CA LEU A 258 -1.98 10.72 -11.02
C LEU A 258 -1.45 12.04 -10.45
N ARG A 259 -1.19 12.04 -9.13
CA ARG A 259 -0.66 13.18 -8.38
C ARG A 259 0.38 12.72 -7.38
N CYS A 260 1.26 13.64 -7.02
CA CYS A 260 2.22 13.46 -5.94
C CYS A 260 1.76 14.26 -4.72
N TYR A 261 1.70 13.61 -3.55
CA TYR A 261 1.13 14.18 -2.34
C TYR A 261 2.19 14.55 -1.31
N SER A 262 2.02 15.66 -0.60
CA SER A 262 2.93 16.18 0.40
C SER A 262 2.31 16.14 1.81
N PRO A 263 3.05 15.75 2.86
CA PRO A 263 2.53 15.73 4.22
C PRO A 263 1.98 17.09 4.67
N GLY A 264 2.64 18.19 4.27
CA GLY A 264 2.26 19.54 4.67
C GLY A 264 0.94 20.05 4.07
N ASN A 265 0.47 19.48 2.95
CA ASN A 265 -0.75 19.94 2.26
C ASN A 265 -1.74 18.81 1.96
N ILE A 266 -1.56 17.63 2.55
CA ILE A 266 -2.25 16.39 2.17
C ILE A 266 -3.77 16.54 2.11
N ASP A 267 -4.39 17.20 3.10
CA ASP A 267 -5.85 17.35 3.15
C ASP A 267 -6.36 18.21 1.99
N LYS A 268 -5.65 19.31 1.68
CA LYS A 268 -5.98 20.17 0.55
C LYS A 268 -5.79 19.45 -0.77
N GLU A 269 -4.67 18.76 -0.95
CA GLU A 269 -4.36 18.01 -2.17
C GLU A 269 -5.36 16.87 -2.43
N LEU A 270 -5.84 16.20 -1.37
CA LEU A 270 -6.91 15.20 -1.45
C LEU A 270 -8.25 15.82 -1.84
N MET A 271 -8.61 16.98 -1.24
CA MET A 271 -9.81 17.72 -1.62
C MET A 271 -9.76 18.16 -3.10
N ASP A 272 -8.62 18.67 -3.55
CA ASP A 272 -8.45 19.12 -4.93
C ASP A 272 -8.49 17.92 -5.90
N ALA A 273 -7.91 16.77 -5.53
CA ALA A 273 -8.02 15.54 -6.31
C ALA A 273 -9.48 15.05 -6.43
N ALA A 274 -10.26 15.13 -5.35
CA ALA A 274 -11.68 14.78 -5.36
C ALA A 274 -12.49 15.70 -6.27
N ARG A 275 -12.30 17.02 -6.14
CA ARG A 275 -12.96 18.02 -7.00
C ARG A 275 -12.67 17.78 -8.47
N ASP A 276 -11.40 17.62 -8.81
CA ASP A 276 -10.99 17.42 -10.20
C ASP A 276 -11.49 16.08 -10.75
N PHE A 277 -11.53 15.02 -9.94
CA PHE A 277 -12.11 13.74 -10.34
C PHE A 277 -13.61 13.85 -10.65
N LEU A 278 -14.39 14.44 -9.73
CA LEU A 278 -15.84 14.58 -9.91
C LEU A 278 -16.18 15.48 -11.09
N ARG A 279 -15.55 16.67 -11.19
CA ARG A 279 -15.76 17.63 -12.28
C ARG A 279 -15.48 17.03 -13.65
N ALA A 280 -14.43 16.20 -13.74
CA ALA A 280 -14.03 15.63 -15.01
C ALA A 280 -14.67 14.26 -15.27
N GLY A 281 -15.96 14.14 -14.90
CA GLY A 281 -16.88 13.05 -15.25
C GLY A 281 -17.12 12.01 -14.16
N GLY A 282 -16.50 12.15 -12.98
CA GLY A 282 -16.72 11.24 -11.85
C GLY A 282 -18.15 11.26 -11.31
N LEU A 283 -18.85 12.39 -11.46
CA LEU A 283 -20.26 12.57 -11.17
C LEU A 283 -20.85 13.58 -12.16
N ILE A 284 -21.93 13.19 -12.86
CA ILE A 284 -22.63 14.05 -13.81
C ILE A 284 -24.10 14.11 -13.39
N VAL A 285 -24.66 15.31 -13.25
CA VAL A 285 -26.04 15.52 -12.84
C VAL A 285 -26.87 15.99 -14.05
N ASP A 286 -27.81 15.15 -14.49
CA ASP A 286 -28.80 15.49 -15.51
C ASP A 286 -30.08 16.01 -14.84
N LEU A 287 -30.23 17.33 -14.90
CA LEU A 287 -31.37 18.08 -14.38
C LEU A 287 -32.70 17.67 -15.02
N ASN A 288 -32.72 17.49 -16.34
CA ASN A 288 -33.95 17.26 -17.08
C ASN A 288 -34.46 15.84 -16.84
N GLY A 289 -33.55 14.86 -16.87
CA GLY A 289 -33.87 13.46 -16.63
C GLY A 289 -34.01 13.10 -15.15
N LYS A 290 -33.62 13.99 -14.24
CA LYS A 290 -33.48 13.72 -12.81
C LYS A 290 -32.56 12.53 -12.49
N VAL A 291 -31.41 12.46 -13.19
CA VAL A 291 -30.47 11.34 -13.08
C VAL A 291 -29.08 11.81 -12.66
N ALA A 292 -28.51 11.16 -11.65
CA ALA A 292 -27.09 11.28 -11.30
C ALA A 292 -26.29 10.09 -11.87
N TYR A 293 -25.35 10.38 -12.77
CA TYR A 293 -24.42 9.39 -13.32
C TYR A 293 -23.12 9.37 -12.51
N ALA A 294 -22.94 8.36 -11.66
CA ALA A 294 -21.83 8.27 -10.72
C ALA A 294 -20.77 7.25 -11.15
N SER A 295 -19.49 7.52 -10.87
CA SER A 295 -18.41 6.55 -11.08
C SER A 295 -18.61 5.28 -10.23
N LYS A 296 -18.15 4.12 -10.74
CA LYS A 296 -18.14 2.87 -9.97
C LYS A 296 -17.30 2.93 -8.70
N ILE A 297 -16.35 3.88 -8.59
CA ILE A 297 -15.58 4.08 -7.35
C ILE A 297 -16.52 4.39 -6.18
N LEU A 298 -17.49 5.29 -6.38
CA LEU A 298 -18.52 5.63 -5.39
C LEU A 298 -19.44 4.44 -5.06
N LYS A 299 -19.60 3.48 -5.99
CA LYS A 299 -20.35 2.23 -5.75
C LYS A 299 -19.56 1.22 -4.94
N TRP A 300 -18.34 0.92 -5.38
CA TRP A 300 -17.51 -0.14 -4.80
C TRP A 300 -17.13 0.17 -3.36
N PHE A 301 -16.87 1.44 -3.09
CA PHE A 301 -16.42 1.93 -1.79
C PHE A 301 -17.48 2.76 -1.08
N SER A 302 -18.76 2.57 -1.40
CA SER A 302 -19.88 3.32 -0.84
C SER A 302 -19.82 3.43 0.68
N VAL A 303 -19.45 2.35 1.37
CA VAL A 303 -19.32 2.27 2.84
C VAL A 303 -18.38 3.29 3.46
N ASP A 304 -17.45 3.87 2.68
CA ASP A 304 -16.55 4.92 3.15
C ASP A 304 -17.15 6.32 3.00
N PHE A 305 -18.18 6.49 2.17
CA PHE A 305 -18.84 7.77 1.89
C PHE A 305 -20.22 7.91 2.56
N GLY A 306 -20.98 6.81 2.67
CA GLY A 306 -22.34 6.79 3.20
C GLY A 306 -23.00 5.41 3.22
N LYS A 307 -24.09 5.25 3.97
CA LYS A 307 -24.83 3.97 4.09
C LYS A 307 -25.80 3.74 2.94
N THR A 308 -26.26 4.81 2.29
CA THR A 308 -27.22 4.78 1.18
C THR A 308 -26.65 5.48 -0.05
N GLU A 309 -27.18 5.19 -1.24
CA GLU A 309 -26.75 5.86 -2.48
C GLU A 309 -26.90 7.39 -2.38
N LEU A 310 -27.96 7.87 -1.71
CA LEU A 310 -28.19 9.29 -1.48
C LEU A 310 -27.17 9.90 -0.52
N GLU A 311 -26.79 9.19 0.55
CA GLU A 311 -25.72 9.65 1.46
C GLU A 311 -24.37 9.73 0.74
N VAL A 312 -24.07 8.77 -0.14
CA VAL A 312 -22.85 8.80 -0.97
C VAL A 312 -22.84 10.02 -1.88
N LEU A 313 -23.96 10.35 -2.54
CA LEU A 313 -24.05 11.53 -3.41
C LEU A 313 -24.02 12.84 -2.61
N LYS A 314 -24.68 12.89 -1.45
CA LYS A 314 -24.59 14.02 -0.51
C LYS A 314 -23.17 14.22 0.01
N HIS A 315 -22.40 13.15 0.19
CA HIS A 315 -20.98 13.27 0.52
C HIS A 315 -20.19 13.83 -0.67
N ALA A 316 -20.42 13.30 -1.88
CA ALA A 316 -19.75 13.76 -3.10
C ALA A 316 -20.06 15.22 -3.45
N SER A 317 -21.26 15.72 -3.12
CA SER A 317 -21.65 17.11 -3.40
C SER A 317 -20.75 18.14 -2.73
N ASN A 318 -20.12 17.81 -1.60
CA ASN A 318 -19.16 18.69 -0.91
C ASN A 318 -17.92 19.04 -1.75
N TYR A 319 -17.68 18.31 -2.85
CA TYR A 319 -16.55 18.49 -3.74
C TYR A 319 -16.97 18.86 -5.17
N LEU A 320 -18.25 19.19 -5.40
CA LEU A 320 -18.72 19.76 -6.66
C LEU A 320 -18.59 21.29 -6.64
N GLU A 321 -18.81 21.91 -7.80
CA GLU A 321 -19.01 23.36 -7.86
C GLU A 321 -20.28 23.73 -7.07
N PRO A 322 -20.32 24.92 -6.42
CA PRO A 322 -21.45 25.32 -5.57
C PRO A 322 -22.81 25.17 -6.26
N THR A 323 -22.92 25.58 -7.53
CA THR A 323 -24.16 25.51 -8.31
C THR A 323 -24.62 24.08 -8.57
N GLU A 324 -23.69 23.18 -8.92
CA GLU A 324 -24.00 21.77 -9.14
C GLU A 324 -24.33 21.05 -7.83
N SER A 325 -23.65 21.43 -6.74
CA SER A 325 -23.91 20.91 -5.40
C SER A 325 -25.32 21.28 -4.92
N GLU A 326 -25.71 22.56 -5.04
CA GLU A 326 -27.05 23.04 -4.66
C GLU A 326 -28.14 22.27 -5.42
N VAL A 327 -28.00 22.21 -6.74
CA VAL A 327 -28.90 21.44 -7.62
C VAL A 327 -29.02 19.98 -7.18
N LEU A 328 -27.90 19.30 -6.95
CA LEU A 328 -27.90 17.89 -6.55
C LEU A 328 -28.59 17.70 -5.20
N LEU A 329 -28.36 18.61 -4.24
CA LEU A 329 -28.96 18.54 -2.91
C LEU A 329 -30.48 18.77 -2.94
N GLU A 330 -30.96 19.69 -3.78
CA GLU A 330 -32.40 19.90 -4.02
C GLU A 330 -33.05 18.64 -4.59
N MET A 331 -32.44 18.04 -5.62
CA MET A 331 -32.96 16.81 -6.22
C MET A 331 -32.98 15.62 -5.24
N ILE A 332 -31.98 15.54 -4.35
CA ILE A 332 -31.97 14.54 -3.28
C ILE A 332 -33.11 14.80 -2.29
N ALA A 333 -33.39 16.06 -1.93
CA ALA A 333 -34.44 16.42 -1.00
C ALA A 333 -35.85 16.15 -1.56
N ASP A 334 -36.04 16.36 -2.87
CA ASP A 334 -37.30 16.11 -3.57
C ASP A 334 -37.61 14.61 -3.74
N GLY A 335 -36.61 13.74 -3.55
CA GLY A 335 -36.80 12.27 -3.58
C GLY A 335 -36.97 11.66 -4.97
N GLU A 336 -36.77 12.45 -6.03
CA GLU A 336 -36.99 12.03 -7.43
C GLU A 336 -35.68 11.65 -8.17
N LEU A 337 -34.55 11.70 -7.47
CA LEU A 337 -33.23 11.44 -8.08
C LEU A 337 -33.00 9.94 -8.32
N LYS A 338 -32.79 9.58 -9.59
CA LYS A 338 -32.31 8.24 -9.98
C LYS A 338 -30.79 8.21 -10.06
N VAL A 339 -30.16 7.19 -9.49
CA VAL A 339 -28.70 7.00 -9.57
C VAL A 339 -28.36 5.92 -10.61
N ILE A 340 -27.46 6.23 -11.55
CA ILE A 340 -26.93 5.28 -12.54
C ILE A 340 -25.41 5.25 -12.42
N TYR A 341 -24.86 4.08 -12.14
CA TYR A 341 -23.40 3.92 -12.12
C TYR A 341 -22.84 3.70 -13.51
N GLN A 342 -21.91 4.58 -13.90
CA GLN A 342 -21.26 4.58 -15.21
C GLN A 342 -20.44 3.29 -15.42
N PRO A 343 -20.26 2.81 -16.66
CA PRO A 343 -19.27 1.77 -16.94
C PRO A 343 -17.87 2.26 -16.52
N TYR A 344 -17.02 1.33 -16.10
CA TYR A 344 -15.65 1.66 -15.70
C TYR A 344 -14.69 1.12 -16.76
N ASP A 345 -14.03 2.03 -17.46
CA ASP A 345 -13.05 1.71 -18.49
C ASP A 345 -11.74 1.29 -17.84
N TRP A 346 -11.50 -0.02 -17.89
CA TRP A 346 -10.33 -0.66 -17.30
C TRP A 346 -9.11 -0.61 -18.21
N ARG A 347 -9.20 -0.10 -19.45
CA ARG A 347 -8.03 0.01 -20.32
C ARG A 347 -6.94 0.85 -19.65
N LEU A 348 -5.69 0.54 -20.01
CA LEU A 348 -4.52 1.29 -19.54
C LEU A 348 -4.66 2.78 -19.89
N ASN A 349 -4.34 3.64 -18.93
CA ASN A 349 -4.34 5.08 -19.11
C ASN A 349 -3.01 5.58 -19.68
N CYS A 350 -2.63 5.03 -20.84
CA CYS A 350 -1.41 5.39 -21.57
C CYS A 350 -1.66 6.37 -22.71
#